data_AF-A0A9W9TDN0-F1
#
_entry.id   AF-A0A9W9TDN0-F1
#
_cell.length_a   1.000
_cell.length_b   1.000
_cell.length_c   1.000
_cell.angle_alpha   90.00
_cell.angle_beta   90.00
_cell.angle_gamma   90.00
#
_symmetry.space_group_name_H-M   'P 1'
#
loop_
_entity.id
_entity.type
_entity.pdbx_description
1 polymer ?
#
loop_
_entity_poly.entity_id
_entity_poly.type
_entity_poly.pdbx_seq_one_letter_code
_entity_poly.pdbx_strand_id
1 'polypeptide(L)'
;MLPGSRSRNILPYIQPENPQLLELLLELVANFAKPQHPPAKARTIMSVCIGGYFLAAAGVLDGLTAITHRLATKGLQTACEEYTTRTPDSKGTKILPENPSVPVPYCDAGINEFGVRVITTGAVTNELDGALHYVARRLGRPVAVDVAGLIGHNWRELKT
;
A
#
# COMPACT_ATOMS: atom_id res chain seq x y z
N MET A 1 7.36 -7.17 5.48
CA MET A 1 5.96 -7.14 5.96
C MET A 1 5.91 -7.60 7.41
N LEU A 2 5.13 -6.96 8.28
CA LEU A 2 4.84 -7.43 9.66
C LEU A 2 3.32 -7.55 9.85
N PRO A 3 2.68 -8.59 9.30
CA PRO A 3 1.25 -8.82 9.48
C PRO A 3 0.92 -9.05 10.96
N GLY A 4 -0.14 -8.42 11.46
CA GLY A 4 -0.64 -8.63 12.83
C GLY A 4 0.05 -7.83 13.94
N SER A 5 1.05 -7.00 13.62
CA SER A 5 1.65 -6.08 14.61
C SER A 5 0.67 -4.98 15.02
N ARG A 6 0.97 -4.26 16.10
CA ARG A 6 0.21 -3.06 16.53
C ARG A 6 0.97 -1.80 16.12
N SER A 7 0.26 -0.70 15.84
CA SER A 7 0.90 0.58 15.44
C SER A 7 2.02 1.01 16.39
N ARG A 8 1.79 0.93 17.70
CA ARG A 8 2.80 1.25 18.73
C ARG A 8 4.12 0.46 18.62
N ASN A 9 4.10 -0.71 17.99
CA ASN A 9 5.27 -1.55 17.80
C ASN A 9 6.02 -1.22 16.50
N ILE A 10 5.45 -0.38 15.62
CA ILE A 10 6.02 -0.07 14.29
C ILE A 10 6.36 1.42 14.16
N LEU A 11 5.50 2.31 14.70
CA LEU A 11 5.70 3.76 14.62
C LEU A 11 7.11 4.20 15.08
N PRO A 12 7.67 3.72 16.20
CA PRO A 12 9.01 4.14 16.64
C PRO A 12 10.14 3.75 15.68
N TYR A 13 9.91 2.76 14.80
CA TYR A 13 10.91 2.30 13.84
C TYR A 13 10.80 2.96 12.49
N ILE A 14 9.72 3.70 12.22
CA ILE A 14 9.56 4.52 11.01
C ILE A 14 9.71 6.02 11.30
N GLN A 15 9.87 6.35 12.58
CA GLN A 15 10.18 7.67 13.09
C GLN A 15 11.71 7.85 13.20
N PRO A 16 12.22 9.09 13.19
CA PRO A 16 13.64 9.40 13.02
C PRO A 16 14.57 8.85 14.12
N GLU A 17 14.04 8.42 15.27
CA GLU A 17 14.79 7.97 16.44
C GLU A 17 15.58 6.64 16.30
N ASN A 18 15.47 5.90 15.18
CA ASN A 18 16.33 4.73 14.91
C ASN A 18 16.74 4.64 13.42
N PRO A 19 17.76 5.40 12.99
CA PRO A 19 17.93 5.77 11.58
C PRO A 19 18.46 4.64 10.68
N GLN A 20 19.42 3.81 11.11
CA GLN A 20 20.17 2.99 10.14
C GLN A 20 19.36 1.86 9.47
N LEU A 21 18.54 1.11 10.22
CA LEU A 21 17.72 0.04 9.62
C LEU A 21 16.53 0.61 8.85
N LEU A 22 15.97 1.71 9.36
CA LEU A 22 14.87 2.40 8.73
C LEU A 22 15.28 3.01 7.40
N GLU A 23 16.43 3.68 7.34
CA GLU A 23 17.00 4.29 6.14
C GLU A 23 17.14 3.24 5.04
N LEU A 24 17.76 2.08 5.31
CA LEU A 24 17.91 1.03 4.31
C LEU A 24 16.57 0.50 3.77
N LEU A 25 15.57 0.31 4.65
CA LEU A 25 14.26 -0.17 4.25
C LEU A 25 13.48 0.87 3.44
N LEU A 26 13.53 2.14 3.87
CA LEU A 26 12.88 3.23 3.14
C LEU A 26 13.58 3.51 1.81
N GLU A 27 14.91 3.42 1.76
CA GLU A 27 15.70 3.53 0.53
C GLU A 27 15.33 2.42 -0.45
N LEU A 28 15.21 1.17 0.01
CA LEU A 28 14.77 0.07 -0.84
C LEU A 28 13.38 0.34 -1.44
N VAL A 29 12.43 0.76 -0.59
CA VAL A 29 11.05 1.09 -1.01
C VAL A 29 11.07 2.26 -1.99
N ALA A 30 11.81 3.33 -1.69
CA ALA A 30 11.93 4.52 -2.52
C ALA A 30 12.58 4.18 -3.87
N ASN A 31 13.69 3.43 -3.89
CA ASN A 31 14.37 3.04 -5.12
C ASN A 31 13.49 2.20 -6.05
N PHE A 32 12.62 1.36 -5.49
CA PHE A 32 11.66 0.62 -6.30
C PHE A 32 10.53 1.51 -6.82
N ALA A 33 9.95 2.33 -5.94
CA ALA A 33 8.72 3.09 -6.16
C ALA A 33 8.92 4.47 -6.82
N LYS A 34 10.14 5.00 -6.79
CA LYS A 34 10.55 6.30 -7.34
C LYS A 34 11.75 6.13 -8.28
N PRO A 35 11.61 5.33 -9.36
CA PRO A 35 12.73 5.12 -10.27
C PRO A 35 13.19 6.44 -10.93
N GLN A 36 14.50 6.63 -11.02
CA GLN A 36 15.10 7.83 -11.64
C GLN A 36 14.79 7.97 -13.13
N HIS A 37 14.48 6.84 -13.79
CA HIS A 37 14.09 6.79 -15.19
C HIS A 37 12.72 6.11 -15.32
N PRO A 38 11.91 6.50 -16.32
CA PRO A 38 10.67 5.81 -16.63
C PRO A 38 10.93 4.30 -16.75
N PRO A 39 10.19 3.47 -16.00
CA PRO A 39 10.50 2.06 -15.95
C PRO A 39 10.17 1.41 -17.30
N ALA A 40 11.14 0.69 -17.89
CA ALA A 40 10.97 -0.02 -19.16
C ALA A 40 9.83 -1.06 -19.16
N LYS A 41 9.43 -1.52 -17.96
CA LYS A 41 8.27 -2.39 -17.73
C LYS A 41 7.40 -1.79 -16.63
N ALA A 42 6.07 -1.90 -16.77
CA ALA A 42 5.15 -1.44 -15.75
C ALA A 42 5.48 -2.08 -14.39
N ARG A 43 5.73 -1.24 -13.37
CA ARG A 43 5.99 -1.66 -11.99
C ARG A 43 4.73 -1.54 -11.13
N THR A 44 4.59 -2.45 -10.18
CA THR A 44 3.51 -2.40 -9.19
C THR A 44 4.10 -2.66 -7.82
N ILE A 45 3.78 -1.82 -6.85
CA ILE A 45 4.05 -2.05 -5.43
C ILE A 45 2.73 -2.28 -4.71
N MET A 46 2.69 -3.28 -3.85
CA MET A 46 1.53 -3.59 -3.03
C MET A 46 1.93 -3.60 -1.56
N SER A 47 1.12 -2.97 -0.69
CA SER A 47 1.29 -3.06 0.76
C SER A 47 0.08 -3.67 1.43
N VAL A 48 0.33 -4.45 2.47
CA VAL A 48 -0.69 -5.15 3.25
C VAL A 48 -0.66 -4.68 4.69
N CYS A 49 -1.82 -4.44 5.29
CA CYS A 49 -1.96 -4.09 6.69
C CYS A 49 -1.06 -2.88 7.03
N ILE A 50 -0.27 -2.96 8.10
CA ILE A 50 0.63 -1.89 8.55
C ILE A 50 1.78 -1.62 7.55
N GLY A 51 1.96 -2.47 6.53
CA GLY A 51 2.93 -2.22 5.45
C GLY A 51 2.74 -0.87 4.75
N GLY A 52 1.53 -0.31 4.76
CA GLY A 52 1.25 1.02 4.20
C GLY A 52 2.03 2.15 4.88
N TYR A 53 2.48 1.97 6.12
CA TYR A 53 3.24 3.00 6.84
C TYR A 53 4.61 3.23 6.20
N PHE A 54 5.26 2.18 5.70
CA PHE A 54 6.52 2.31 4.98
C PHE A 54 6.35 3.02 3.64
N LEU A 55 5.21 2.79 2.95
CA LEU A 55 4.89 3.52 1.73
C LEU A 55 4.61 5.01 2.02
N ALA A 56 3.91 5.32 3.10
CA ALA A 56 3.67 6.68 3.56
C ALA A 56 4.99 7.39 3.90
N ALA A 57 5.82 6.76 4.75
CA ALA A 57 7.12 7.29 5.15
C ALA A 57 8.06 7.47 3.95
N ALA A 58 8.05 6.59 2.95
CA ALA A 58 8.85 6.76 1.74
C ALA A 58 8.26 7.80 0.74
N GLY A 59 7.08 8.37 1.02
CA GLY A 59 6.39 9.31 0.14
C GLY A 59 5.84 8.66 -1.13
N VAL A 60 5.59 7.36 -1.11
CA VAL A 60 5.04 6.60 -2.25
C VAL A 60 3.55 6.84 -2.40
N LEU A 61 2.87 7.24 -1.32
CA LEU A 61 1.43 7.50 -1.29
C LEU A 61 1.06 8.95 -1.57
N ASP A 62 2.02 9.83 -1.85
CA ASP A 62 1.74 11.25 -2.04
C ASP A 62 0.87 11.49 -3.29
N GLY A 63 -0.20 12.27 -3.12
CA GLY A 63 -1.23 12.50 -4.14
C GLY A 63 -2.16 11.30 -4.40
N LEU A 64 -2.05 10.22 -3.64
CA LEU A 64 -2.81 8.98 -3.86
C LEU A 64 -3.89 8.74 -2.80
N THR A 65 -4.79 7.80 -3.09
CA THR A 65 -5.74 7.26 -2.12
C THR A 65 -5.23 5.91 -1.59
N ALA A 66 -5.27 5.70 -0.28
CA ALA A 66 -4.74 4.49 0.35
C ALA A 66 -5.65 3.95 1.44
N ILE A 67 -5.53 2.65 1.72
CA ILE A 67 -6.10 1.99 2.88
C ILE A 67 -5.03 1.23 3.68
N THR A 68 -5.38 0.85 4.90
CA THR A 68 -4.63 -0.09 5.73
C THR A 68 -5.63 -0.88 6.56
N HIS A 69 -5.15 -1.77 7.41
CA HIS A 69 -5.99 -2.46 8.39
C HIS A 69 -6.73 -1.43 9.27
N ARG A 70 -8.02 -1.63 9.55
CA ARG A 70 -8.87 -0.69 10.30
C ARG A 70 -8.27 -0.16 11.60
N LEU A 71 -7.60 -1.02 12.37
CA LEU A 71 -6.95 -0.65 13.65
C LEU A 71 -5.66 0.17 13.47
N ALA A 72 -5.12 0.20 12.25
CA ALA A 72 -3.91 0.90 11.85
C ALA A 72 -4.21 2.23 11.13
N THR A 73 -5.46 2.53 10.79
CA THR A 73 -5.85 3.74 10.03
C THR A 73 -5.28 5.03 10.62
N LYS A 74 -5.37 5.22 11.95
CA LYS A 74 -4.82 6.40 12.62
C LYS A 74 -3.30 6.50 12.49
N GLY A 75 -2.58 5.37 12.58
CA GLY A 75 -1.13 5.38 12.42
C GLY A 75 -0.70 5.66 10.97
N LEU A 76 -1.48 5.22 9.98
CA LEU A 76 -1.23 5.57 8.59
C LEU A 76 -1.45 7.08 8.36
N GLN A 77 -2.51 7.67 8.96
CA GLN A 77 -2.74 9.11 8.92
C GLN A 77 -1.55 9.87 9.49
N THR A 78 -1.07 9.50 10.68
CA THR A 78 0.12 10.11 11.29
C THR A 78 1.36 10.00 10.39
N ALA A 79 1.63 8.82 9.81
CA ALA A 79 2.78 8.66 8.92
C ALA A 79 2.68 9.53 7.64
N CYS A 80 1.48 9.73 7.10
CA CYS A 80 1.25 10.61 5.94
C CYS A 80 1.38 12.09 6.31
N GLU A 81 0.92 12.49 7.50
CA GLU A 81 1.05 13.84 8.06
C GLU A 81 2.52 14.19 8.32
N GLU A 82 3.28 13.26 8.91
CA GLU A 82 4.73 13.40 9.11
C GLU A 82 5.46 13.58 7.77
N TYR A 83 5.13 12.77 6.75
CA TYR A 83 5.69 12.94 5.40
C TYR A 83 5.35 14.30 4.80
N THR A 84 4.09 14.73 4.92
CA THR A 84 3.61 16.02 4.39
C THR A 84 4.30 17.20 5.09
N THR A 85 4.50 17.11 6.41
CA THR A 85 5.13 18.16 7.20
C THR A 85 6.60 18.40 6.80
N ARG A 86 7.32 17.32 6.44
CA ARG A 86 8.75 17.41 6.07
C ARG A 86 9.01 17.56 4.57
N THR A 87 7.98 17.53 3.73
CA THR A 87 8.11 17.57 2.26
C THR A 87 7.36 18.78 1.70
N PRO A 88 8.07 19.85 1.31
CA PRO A 88 7.47 20.95 0.58
C PRO A 88 6.74 20.45 -0.68
N ASP A 89 5.59 21.03 -1.01
CA ASP A 89 4.75 20.68 -2.17
C ASP A 89 4.08 19.30 -2.15
N SER A 90 4.10 18.60 -1.01
CA SER A 90 3.32 17.37 -0.81
C SER A 90 1.86 17.57 -1.18
N LYS A 91 1.31 16.67 -2.00
CA LYS A 91 -0.10 16.66 -2.42
C LYS A 91 -1.01 16.06 -1.34
N GLY A 92 -0.42 15.42 -0.34
CA GLY A 92 -1.12 14.70 0.72
C GLY A 92 -1.69 13.37 0.25
N THR A 93 -2.10 12.52 1.19
CA THR A 93 -2.67 11.20 0.90
C THR A 93 -4.09 11.12 1.45
N LYS A 94 -5.05 10.68 0.61
CA LYS A 94 -6.42 10.42 1.05
C LYS A 94 -6.52 9.02 1.67
N ILE A 95 -6.73 8.94 2.98
CA ILE A 95 -6.92 7.66 3.66
C ILE A 95 -8.40 7.30 3.69
N LEU A 96 -8.78 6.20 3.04
CA LEU A 96 -10.14 5.67 3.18
C LEU A 96 -10.24 4.84 4.46
N PRO A 97 -11.28 5.04 5.29
CA PRO A 97 -11.52 4.16 6.41
C PRO A 97 -11.97 2.79 5.89
N GLU A 98 -11.44 1.72 6.49
CA GLU A 98 -12.03 0.39 6.31
C GLU A 98 -13.38 0.37 7.05
N ASN A 99 -14.49 0.43 6.29
CA ASN A 99 -15.84 0.41 6.85
C ASN A 99 -16.25 -1.04 7.19
N PRO A 100 -16.60 -1.37 8.44
CA PRO A 100 -17.04 -2.71 8.80
C PRO A 100 -18.33 -3.17 8.10
N SER A 101 -19.18 -2.23 7.65
CA SER A 101 -20.42 -2.54 6.93
C SER A 101 -20.23 -2.75 5.43
N VAL A 102 -19.18 -2.18 4.84
CA VAL A 102 -18.80 -2.37 3.43
C VAL A 102 -17.27 -2.39 3.36
N PRO A 103 -16.64 -3.54 3.64
CA PRO A 103 -15.18 -3.61 3.64
C PRO A 103 -14.68 -3.43 2.22
N VAL A 104 -13.93 -2.35 1.98
CA VAL A 104 -13.11 -2.19 0.77
C VAL A 104 -11.87 -3.07 1.00
N PRO A 105 -11.76 -4.25 0.36
CA PRO A 105 -10.70 -5.19 0.71
C PRO A 105 -9.33 -4.64 0.35
N TYR A 106 -9.24 -3.95 -0.78
CA TYR A 106 -8.04 -3.31 -1.28
C TYR A 106 -8.40 -2.03 -2.02
N CYS A 107 -7.43 -1.12 -2.11
CA CYS A 107 -7.49 0.09 -2.90
C CYS A 107 -6.39 0.02 -3.96
N ASP A 108 -6.77 0.00 -5.24
CA ASP A 108 -5.86 0.31 -6.33
C ASP A 108 -5.76 1.84 -6.44
N ALA A 109 -4.66 2.39 -5.94
CA ALA A 109 -4.45 3.81 -5.77
C ALA A 109 -4.13 4.52 -7.10
N GLY A 110 -3.95 3.76 -8.19
CA GLY A 110 -3.49 4.30 -9.47
C GLY A 110 -1.98 4.28 -9.59
N ILE A 111 -1.46 5.16 -10.44
CA ILE A 111 -0.03 5.28 -10.74
C ILE A 111 0.49 6.54 -10.05
N ASN A 112 1.58 6.41 -9.28
CA ASN A 112 2.24 7.55 -8.65
C ASN A 112 2.96 8.42 -9.71
N GLU A 113 3.48 9.57 -9.31
CA GLU A 113 4.16 10.50 -10.23
C GLU A 113 5.41 9.90 -10.92
N PHE A 114 5.94 8.80 -10.38
CA PHE A 114 7.12 8.10 -10.90
C PHE A 114 6.79 6.92 -11.82
N GLY A 115 5.52 6.75 -12.19
CA GLY A 115 5.10 5.70 -13.12
C GLY A 115 4.94 4.31 -12.48
N VAL A 116 4.86 4.22 -11.15
CA VAL A 116 4.66 2.96 -10.41
C VAL A 116 3.21 2.86 -9.94
N ARG A 117 2.54 1.75 -10.24
CA ARG A 117 1.20 1.47 -9.72
C ARG A 117 1.27 1.08 -8.25
N VAL A 118 0.39 1.65 -7.43
CA VAL A 118 0.35 1.40 -5.98
C VAL A 118 -0.97 0.72 -5.63
N ILE A 119 -0.90 -0.41 -4.93
CA ILE A 119 -2.07 -1.11 -4.37
C ILE A 119 -1.89 -1.18 -2.86
N THR A 120 -2.92 -0.87 -2.09
CA THR A 120 -2.91 -0.96 -0.63
C THR A 120 -4.06 -1.84 -0.17
N THR A 121 -3.82 -2.72 0.81
CA THR A 121 -4.83 -3.66 1.31
C THR A 121 -5.05 -3.50 2.81
N GLY A 122 -6.24 -3.91 3.27
CA GLY A 122 -6.63 -3.88 4.68
C GLY A 122 -5.95 -4.98 5.51
N ALA A 123 -6.75 -5.87 6.08
CA ALA A 123 -6.26 -7.05 6.81
C ALA A 123 -5.51 -8.03 5.91
N VAL A 124 -4.81 -8.97 6.55
CA VAL A 124 -4.02 -10.01 5.88
C VAL A 124 -4.88 -10.83 4.91
N THR A 125 -6.11 -11.14 5.27
CA THR A 125 -7.04 -11.89 4.39
C THR A 125 -7.44 -11.10 3.14
N ASN A 126 -7.37 -9.77 3.19
CA ASN A 126 -7.64 -8.94 2.01
C ASN A 126 -6.47 -8.90 1.01
N GLU A 127 -5.28 -9.39 1.39
CA GLU A 127 -4.14 -9.51 0.48
C GLU A 127 -4.47 -10.36 -0.74
N LEU A 128 -5.21 -11.45 -0.54
CA LEU A 128 -5.60 -12.34 -1.64
C LEU A 128 -6.44 -11.62 -2.68
N ASP A 129 -7.38 -10.76 -2.24
CA ASP A 129 -8.21 -9.97 -3.16
C ASP A 129 -7.38 -8.94 -3.95
N GLY A 130 -6.42 -8.30 -3.28
CA GLY A 130 -5.49 -7.36 -3.93
C GLY A 130 -4.52 -8.05 -4.90
N ALA A 131 -4.04 -9.24 -4.56
CA ALA A 131 -3.17 -10.04 -5.42
C ALA A 131 -3.91 -10.55 -6.66
N LEU A 132 -5.16 -11.01 -6.50
CA LEU A 132 -6.01 -11.41 -7.62
C LEU A 132 -6.36 -10.23 -8.52
N HIS A 133 -6.57 -9.04 -7.95
CA HIS A 133 -6.71 -7.80 -8.73
C HIS A 133 -5.45 -7.49 -9.55
N TYR A 134 -4.27 -7.65 -8.97
CA TYR A 134 -3.02 -7.53 -9.70
C TYR A 134 -2.91 -8.55 -10.84
N VAL A 135 -3.27 -9.82 -10.59
CA VAL A 135 -3.31 -10.87 -11.63
C VAL A 135 -4.28 -10.48 -12.76
N ALA A 136 -5.49 -10.05 -12.43
CA ALA A 136 -6.49 -9.62 -13.40
C ALA A 136 -5.98 -8.46 -14.26
N ARG A 137 -5.30 -7.50 -13.65
CA ARG A 137 -4.68 -6.34 -14.33
C ARG A 137 -3.55 -6.72 -15.29
N ARG A 138 -2.84 -7.82 -15.03
CA ARG A 138 -1.67 -8.24 -15.82
C ARG A 138 -1.98 -9.31 -16.85
N LEU A 139 -2.84 -10.26 -16.50
CA LEU A 139 -3.11 -11.48 -17.27
C LEU A 139 -4.58 -11.59 -17.70
N GLY A 140 -5.43 -10.65 -17.28
CA GLY A 140 -6.86 -10.64 -17.59
C GLY A 140 -7.71 -11.29 -16.49
N ARG A 141 -8.97 -10.84 -16.40
CA ARG A 141 -9.94 -11.33 -15.41
C ARG A 141 -10.12 -12.85 -15.41
N PRO A 142 -10.21 -13.56 -16.55
CA PRO A 142 -10.39 -15.01 -16.55
C PRO A 142 -9.30 -15.75 -15.78
N VAL A 143 -8.03 -15.37 -15.97
CA VAL A 143 -6.89 -15.96 -15.25
C VAL A 143 -7.00 -15.72 -13.75
N ALA A 144 -7.44 -14.53 -13.31
CA ALA A 144 -7.65 -14.27 -11.89
C ALA A 144 -8.78 -15.12 -11.30
N VAL A 145 -9.87 -15.33 -12.04
CA VAL A 145 -10.98 -16.20 -11.61
C VAL A 145 -10.52 -17.67 -11.51
N ASP A 146 -9.73 -18.15 -12.47
CA ASP A 146 -9.19 -19.51 -12.45
C ASP A 146 -8.24 -19.71 -11.25
N VAL A 147 -7.35 -18.74 -11.00
CA VAL A 147 -6.46 -18.77 -9.83
C VAL A 147 -7.27 -18.74 -8.53
N ALA A 148 -8.30 -17.89 -8.43
CA ALA A 148 -9.17 -17.82 -7.27
C ALA A 148 -9.87 -19.16 -6.99
N GLY A 149 -10.37 -19.81 -8.05
CA GLY A 149 -10.97 -21.15 -7.97
C GLY A 149 -9.96 -22.21 -7.51
N LEU A 150 -8.73 -22.19 -8.06
CA LEU A 150 -7.67 -23.12 -7.70
C LEU A 150 -7.30 -23.03 -6.21
N ILE A 151 -7.24 -21.83 -5.63
CA ILE A 151 -6.90 -21.62 -4.22
C ILE A 151 -8.12 -21.67 -3.29
N GLY A 152 -9.33 -21.92 -3.82
CA GLY A 152 -10.57 -21.95 -3.05
C GLY A 152 -10.96 -20.61 -2.42
N HIS A 153 -10.55 -19.48 -3.01
CA HIS A 153 -10.80 -18.14 -2.49
C HIS A 153 -11.96 -17.47 -3.23
N ASN A 154 -12.94 -16.95 -2.49
CA ASN A 154 -14.01 -16.14 -3.08
C ASN A 154 -13.53 -14.71 -3.28
N TRP A 155 -13.09 -14.40 -4.50
CA TRP A 155 -12.51 -13.10 -4.83
C TRP A 155 -13.51 -11.96 -4.70
N ARG A 156 -13.20 -10.97 -3.85
CA ARG A 156 -13.97 -9.73 -3.69
C ARG A 156 -13.44 -8.64 -4.60
N GLU A 157 -13.97 -8.60 -5.82
CA GLU A 157 -13.61 -7.61 -6.84
C GLU A 157 -14.07 -6.18 -6.47
N LEU A 158 -13.25 -5.18 -6.81
CA LEU A 158 -13.71 -3.79 -6.87
C LEU A 158 -14.73 -3.67 -8.01
N LYS A 159 -15.95 -3.26 -7.69
CA LYS A 159 -16.95 -2.90 -8.70
C LYS A 159 -16.53 -1.57 -9.34
N THR A 160 -16.25 -1.59 -10.64
CA THR A 160 -16.06 -0.40 -11.48
C THR A 160 -17.34 0.36 -11.69
#